data_AF-A0A7S3I8T2-F1
#
_entry.id   AF-A0A7S3I8T2-F1
#
_cell.length_a   1.000
_cell.length_b   1.000
_cell.length_c   1.000
_cell.angle_alpha   90.00
_cell.angle_beta   90.00
_cell.angle_gamma   90.00
#
_symmetry.space_group_name_H-M   'P 1'
#
loop_
_entity.id
_entity.type
_entity.pdbx_description
1 polymer ?
#
loop_
_entity_poly.entity_id
_entity_poly.type
_entity_poly.pdbx_seq_one_letter_code
_entity_poly.pdbx_strand_id
1 'polypeptide(L)'
;QNSMAFEESKQVYSRILKSVRKLPVKPEDLKMVHKEAKTTALEHLDKKAVGEEKLQLTSELTKFIAESYEGVKIENESACKKECLNYLKENFSSIQEKVSSGTVNSLPEFERL
;
A
#
# COMPACT_ATOMS: atom_id res chain seq x y z
N GLN A 1 0.71 4.33 32.54
CA GLN A 1 1.97 4.60 31.81
C GLN A 1 2.16 3.64 30.64
N ASN A 2 2.09 2.32 30.84
CA ASN A 2 2.22 1.31 29.78
C ASN A 2 1.17 1.40 28.66
N SER A 3 -0.11 1.60 29.01
CA SER A 3 -1.18 1.80 28.01
C SER A 3 -0.93 3.03 27.11
N MET A 4 -0.43 4.13 27.67
CA MET A 4 -0.07 5.32 26.88
C MET A 4 1.12 5.06 25.97
N ALA A 5 2.15 4.36 26.47
CA ALA A 5 3.30 3.95 25.66
C ALA A 5 2.90 3.06 24.47
N PHE A 6 1.96 2.14 24.68
CA PHE A 6 1.40 1.31 23.63
C PHE A 6 0.69 2.15 22.56
N GLU A 7 -0.17 3.07 22.97
CA GLU A 7 -0.95 3.89 22.05
C GLU A 7 -0.10 4.85 21.22
N GLU A 8 0.90 5.48 21.86
CA GLU A 8 1.90 6.28 21.18
C GLU A 8 2.72 5.46 20.18
N SER A 9 3.07 4.22 20.50
CA SER A 9 3.84 3.35 19.62
C SER A 9 3.05 2.96 18.36
N LYS A 10 1.74 2.71 18.51
CA LYS A 10 0.84 2.54 17.34
C LYS A 10 0.78 3.80 16.49
N GLN A 11 0.69 4.98 17.10
CA GLN A 11 0.69 6.24 16.38
C GLN A 11 2.01 6.49 15.64
N VAL A 12 3.16 6.16 16.24
CA VAL A 12 4.47 6.22 15.60
C VAL A 12 4.50 5.35 14.35
N TYR A 13 4.07 4.08 14.46
CA TYR A 13 3.98 3.18 13.33
C TYR A 13 3.10 3.76 12.21
N SER A 14 1.86 4.14 12.53
CA SER A 14 0.91 4.67 11.55
C SER A 14 1.39 5.96 10.90
N ARG A 15 2.08 6.84 11.64
CA ARG A 15 2.61 8.09 11.09
C ARG A 15 3.70 7.84 10.06
N ILE A 16 4.65 6.95 10.36
CA ILE A 16 5.74 6.60 9.44
C ILE A 16 5.17 5.87 8.23
N LEU A 17 4.25 4.93 8.42
CA LEU A 17 3.64 4.21 7.30
C LEU A 17 2.85 5.14 6.36
N LYS A 18 2.15 6.15 6.90
CA LYS A 18 1.45 7.19 6.13
C LYS A 18 2.39 8.19 5.44
N SER A 19 3.71 8.14 5.69
CA SER A 19 4.67 8.95 4.93
C SER A 19 4.72 8.56 3.45
N VAL A 20 4.25 7.37 3.10
CA VAL A 20 3.95 6.96 1.72
C VAL A 20 2.74 7.78 1.25
N ARG A 21 3.00 8.98 0.70
CA ARG A 21 1.96 9.98 0.40
C ARG A 21 0.99 9.59 -0.71
N LYS A 22 1.38 8.68 -1.61
CA LYS A 22 0.56 8.23 -2.74
C LYS A 22 0.82 6.76 -3.03
N LEU A 23 -0.26 6.00 -3.18
CA LEU A 23 -0.27 4.66 -3.76
C LEU A 23 -0.77 4.76 -5.22
N PRO A 24 -0.39 3.84 -6.11
CA PRO A 24 0.49 2.71 -5.85
C PRO A 24 1.97 3.12 -5.72
N VAL A 25 2.73 2.34 -4.97
CA VAL A 25 4.19 2.37 -4.91
C VAL A 25 4.77 0.98 -5.17
N LYS A 26 6.07 0.93 -5.44
CA LYS A 26 6.77 -0.34 -5.59
C LYS A 26 6.72 -1.14 -4.29
N PRO A 27 6.53 -2.47 -4.35
CA PRO A 27 6.52 -3.32 -3.15
C PRO A 27 7.77 -3.17 -2.28
N GLU A 28 8.93 -2.94 -2.88
CA GLU A 28 10.21 -2.76 -2.20
C GLU A 28 10.24 -1.48 -1.36
N ASP A 29 9.72 -0.39 -1.90
CA ASP A 29 9.62 0.90 -1.22
C ASP A 29 8.66 0.80 -0.03
N LEU A 30 7.50 0.17 -0.23
CA LEU A 30 6.52 -0.06 0.83
C LEU A 30 7.08 -0.95 1.94
N LYS A 31 7.84 -1.99 1.58
CA LYS A 31 8.52 -2.88 2.53
C LYS A 31 9.60 -2.15 3.34
N MET A 32 10.35 -1.24 2.70
CA MET A 32 11.37 -0.43 3.37
C MET A 32 10.75 0.47 4.42
N VAL A 33 9.70 1.22 4.08
CA VAL A 33 8.99 2.09 5.03
C VAL A 33 8.34 1.29 6.16
N HIS A 34 7.75 0.13 5.85
CA HIS A 34 7.21 -0.76 6.89
C HIS A 34 8.29 -1.22 7.87
N LYS A 35 9.47 -1.61 7.38
CA LYS A 35 10.59 -2.04 8.23
C LYS A 35 11.01 -0.91 9.17
N GLU A 36 11.16 0.30 8.66
CA GLU A 36 11.48 1.49 9.46
C GLU A 36 10.40 1.78 10.51
N ALA A 37 9.13 1.79 10.09
CA ALA A 37 8.00 2.05 10.98
C ALA A 37 7.93 1.01 12.11
N LYS A 38 8.10 -0.28 11.77
CA LYS A 38 8.08 -1.38 12.73
C LYS A 38 9.21 -1.26 13.75
N THR A 39 10.44 -1.06 13.28
CA THR A 39 11.60 -0.90 14.18
C THR A 39 11.39 0.29 15.11
N THR A 40 10.99 1.44 14.57
CA THR A 40 10.81 2.66 15.37
C THR A 40 9.70 2.51 16.42
N ALA A 41 8.57 1.87 16.07
CA ALA A 41 7.47 1.64 17.00
C ALA A 41 7.83 0.66 18.12
N LEU A 42 8.55 -0.41 17.79
CA LEU A 42 9.00 -1.39 18.79
C LEU A 42 10.04 -0.78 19.73
N GLU A 43 11.01 -0.02 19.22
CA GLU A 43 11.98 0.71 20.04
C GLU A 43 11.31 1.76 20.93
N HIS A 44 10.28 2.45 20.42
CA HIS A 44 9.51 3.41 21.21
C HIS A 44 8.80 2.73 22.38
N LEU A 45 8.15 1.59 22.14
CA LEU A 45 7.51 0.80 23.19
C LEU A 45 8.55 0.29 24.19
N ASP A 46 9.67 -0.24 23.71
CA ASP A 46 10.73 -0.81 24.54
C ASP A 46 11.30 0.19 25.55
N LYS A 47 11.45 1.45 25.13
CA LYS A 47 11.96 2.55 25.97
C LYS A 47 10.94 3.06 27.00
N LYS A 48 9.64 2.94 26.74
CA LYS A 48 8.59 3.56 27.58
C LYS A 48 7.79 2.58 28.42
N ALA A 49 7.61 1.35 27.96
CA ALA A 49 6.91 0.30 28.70
C ALA A 49 7.84 -0.33 29.73
N VAL A 50 7.31 -0.58 30.93
CA VAL A 50 8.06 -1.14 32.07
C VAL A 50 7.29 -2.30 32.71
N GLY A 51 8.01 -3.21 33.37
CA GLY A 51 7.42 -4.33 34.10
C GLY A 51 6.97 -5.49 33.22
N GLU A 52 6.22 -6.42 33.82
CA GLU A 52 5.86 -7.73 33.23
C GLU A 52 4.91 -7.60 32.02
N GLU A 53 4.10 -6.55 31.98
CA GLU A 53 3.17 -6.26 30.87
C GLU A 53 3.88 -5.96 29.54
N LYS A 54 5.17 -5.57 29.58
CA LYS A 54 5.94 -5.17 28.40
C LYS A 54 5.96 -6.25 27.32
N LEU A 55 6.12 -7.52 27.70
CA LEU A 55 6.14 -8.64 26.76
C LEU A 55 4.78 -8.83 26.07
N GLN A 56 3.70 -8.71 26.82
CA GLN A 56 2.34 -8.79 26.28
C GLN A 56 2.08 -7.65 25.30
N LEU A 57 2.38 -6.41 25.70
CA LEU A 57 2.19 -5.23 24.84
C LEU A 57 3.04 -5.27 23.57
N THR A 58 4.26 -5.83 23.64
CA THR A 58 5.11 -6.03 22.46
C THR A 58 4.49 -7.02 21.48
N SER A 59 3.90 -8.10 22.00
CA SER A 59 3.17 -9.09 21.19
C SER A 59 1.94 -8.46 20.53
N GLU A 60 1.14 -7.71 21.29
CA GLU A 60 -0.03 -7.00 20.78
C GLU A 60 0.34 -5.95 19.73
N LEU A 61 1.43 -5.21 19.94
CA LEU A 61 1.92 -4.21 18.98
C LEU A 61 2.36 -4.88 17.69
N THR A 62 3.03 -6.03 17.79
CA THR A 62 3.47 -6.81 16.62
C THR A 62 2.27 -7.30 15.79
N LYS A 63 1.19 -7.74 16.44
CA LYS A 63 -0.07 -8.10 15.76
C LYS A 63 -0.68 -6.90 15.04
N PHE A 64 -0.84 -5.78 15.74
CA PHE A 64 -1.34 -4.53 15.15
C PHE A 64 -0.53 -4.09 13.93
N ILE A 65 0.81 -4.17 14.00
CA ILE A 65 1.71 -3.83 12.91
C ILE A 65 1.48 -4.74 11.70
N ALA A 66 1.34 -6.04 11.91
CA ALA A 66 1.10 -7.02 10.85
C ALA A 66 -0.24 -6.76 10.14
N GLU A 67 -1.32 -6.58 10.91
CA GLU A 67 -2.66 -6.29 10.38
C GLU A 67 -2.68 -4.96 9.61
N SER A 68 -2.07 -3.92 10.16
CA SER A 68 -1.99 -2.61 9.51
C SER A 68 -1.19 -2.67 8.22
N TYR A 69 -0.09 -3.44 8.18
CA TYR A 69 0.71 -3.60 6.96
C TYR A 69 -0.05 -4.36 5.88
N GLU A 70 -0.80 -5.40 6.26
CA GLU A 70 -1.66 -6.13 5.33
C GLU A 70 -2.69 -5.21 4.68
N GLY A 71 -3.35 -4.36 5.46
CA GLY A 71 -4.29 -3.37 4.94
C GLY A 71 -3.67 -2.45 3.89
N VAL A 72 -2.48 -1.91 4.16
CA VAL A 72 -1.80 -1.03 3.19
C VAL A 72 -1.34 -1.76 1.94
N LYS A 73 -0.94 -3.04 2.02
CA LYS A 73 -0.62 -3.84 0.83
C LYS A 73 -1.86 -4.01 -0.07
N ILE A 74 -3.01 -4.33 0.53
CA ILE A 74 -4.28 -4.48 -0.21
C ILE A 74 -4.67 -3.15 -0.88
N GLU A 75 -4.54 -2.03 -0.16
CA GLU A 75 -4.78 -0.70 -0.73
C GLU A 75 -3.84 -0.38 -1.90
N ASN A 76 -2.55 -0.74 -1.77
CA ASN A 76 -1.54 -0.54 -2.80
C ASN A 76 -1.83 -1.35 -4.07
N GLU A 77 -2.19 -2.62 -3.92
CA GLU A 77 -2.58 -3.49 -5.03
C GLU A 77 -3.85 -3.00 -5.72
N SER A 78 -4.85 -2.57 -4.95
CA SER A 78 -6.09 -1.99 -5.47
C SER A 78 -5.83 -0.72 -6.28
N ALA A 79 -4.98 0.18 -5.76
CA ALA A 79 -4.56 1.39 -6.46
C ALA A 79 -3.82 1.07 -7.77
N CYS A 80 -2.90 0.10 -7.73
CA CYS A 80 -2.18 -0.38 -8.92
C CYS A 80 -3.13 -0.92 -9.98
N LYS A 81 -4.05 -1.80 -9.59
CA LYS A 81 -5.07 -2.34 -10.50
C LYS A 81 -5.90 -1.25 -11.15
N LYS A 82 -6.32 -0.24 -10.37
CA LYS A 82 -7.08 0.90 -10.88
C LYS A 82 -6.29 1.70 -11.91
N GLU A 83 -5.03 2.02 -11.64
CA GLU A 83 -4.17 2.74 -12.60
C GLU A 83 -3.95 1.94 -13.88
N CYS A 84 -3.68 0.63 -13.77
CA CYS A 84 -3.56 -0.24 -14.93
C CYS A 84 -4.85 -0.28 -15.78
N LEU A 85 -6.02 -0.41 -15.14
CA LEU A 85 -7.30 -0.40 -15.86
C LEU A 85 -7.57 0.95 -16.53
N ASN A 86 -7.25 2.05 -15.87
CA ASN A 86 -7.38 3.39 -16.46
C ASN A 86 -6.47 3.54 -17.68
N TYR A 87 -5.19 3.15 -17.56
CA TYR A 87 -4.25 3.17 -18.67
C TYR A 87 -4.75 2.35 -19.85
N LEU A 88 -5.23 1.12 -19.61
CA LEU A 88 -5.80 0.29 -20.66
C LEU A 88 -7.02 0.95 -21.32
N LYS A 89 -7.92 1.51 -20.52
CA LYS A 89 -9.10 2.20 -21.06
C LYS A 89 -8.70 3.40 -21.92
N GLU A 90 -7.77 4.22 -21.46
CA GLU A 90 -7.31 5.41 -22.20
C GLU A 90 -6.64 5.03 -23.54
N ASN A 91 -5.76 4.04 -23.53
CA ASN A 91 -4.99 3.69 -24.73
C ASN A 91 -5.77 2.83 -25.74
N PHE A 92 -6.68 1.98 -25.26
CA PHE A 92 -7.38 1.03 -26.11
C PHE A 92 -8.83 1.42 -26.42
N SER A 93 -9.39 2.45 -25.79
CA SER A 93 -10.73 2.96 -26.11
C SER A 93 -10.85 3.40 -27.56
N SER A 94 -9.85 4.11 -28.09
CA SER A 94 -9.82 4.56 -29.49
C SER A 94 -9.77 3.39 -30.48
N ILE A 95 -9.04 2.32 -30.16
CA ILE A 95 -9.01 1.09 -30.96
C ILE A 95 -10.38 0.41 -30.91
N GLN A 96 -10.97 0.31 -29.72
CA GLN A 96 -12.29 -0.27 -29.52
C GLN A 96 -13.38 0.49 -30.31
N GLU A 97 -13.36 1.82 -30.30
CA GLU A 97 -14.29 2.65 -31.08
C GLU A 97 -14.11 2.47 -32.60
N LYS A 98 -12.87 2.40 -33.10
CA LYS A 98 -12.60 2.17 -34.53
C LYS A 98 -13.04 0.78 -35.00
N VAL A 99 -12.87 -0.25 -34.18
CA VAL A 99 -13.36 -1.61 -34.45
C VAL A 99 -14.89 -1.64 -34.39
N SER A 100 -15.51 -1.07 -33.35
CA SER A 100 -16.97 -1.10 -33.18
C SER A 100 -17.73 -0.25 -34.20
N SER A 101 -17.13 0.82 -34.72
CA SER A 101 -17.72 1.66 -35.79
C SER A 101 -17.62 1.03 -37.18
N GLY A 102 -16.91 -0.10 -37.34
CA GLY A 102 -16.69 -0.74 -38.63
C GLY A 102 -15.67 -0.05 -39.53
N THR A 103 -14.84 0.83 -38.96
CA THR A 103 -13.79 1.55 -39.69
C THR A 103 -12.60 0.64 -40.05
N VAL A 104 -12.51 -0.55 -39.45
CA VAL A 104 -11.45 -1.54 -39.70
C VAL A 104 -12.10 -2.87 -40.05
N ASN A 105 -12.79 -2.92 -41.19
CA ASN A 105 -13.57 -4.09 -41.61
C ASN A 105 -12.96 -4.86 -42.79
N SER A 106 -11.82 -4.42 -43.33
CA SER A 106 -11.15 -5.12 -44.43
C SER A 106 -9.61 -5.03 -44.34
N LEU A 107 -8.94 -6.14 -44.71
CA LEU A 107 -7.46 -6.25 -44.76
C LEU A 107 -6.76 -5.07 -45.48
N PRO A 108 -7.29 -4.55 -46.61
CA PRO A 108 -6.65 -3.45 -47.33
C PRO A 108 -6.60 -2.11 -46.57
N GLU A 109 -7.48 -1.89 -45.59
CA GLU A 109 -7.49 -0.67 -44.76
C GLU A 109 -6.52 -0.77 -43.57
N PHE A 110 -6.23 -1.99 -43.12
CA PHE A 110 -5.24 -2.24 -42.07
C PHE A 110 -3.80 -2.06 -42.57
N GLU A 111 -3.52 -2.42 -43.83
CA GLU A 111 -2.17 -2.33 -44.43
C GLU A 111 -1.74 -0.91 -44.86
N ARG A 112 -2.64 0.09 -44.78
CA ARG A 112 -2.37 1.51 -45.15
C ARG A 112 -2.11 2.45 -43.96
N LEU A 113 -2.23 1.98 -42.73
CA LEU A 113 -1.88 2.69 -41.49
C LEU A 113 -0.40 2.51 -41.15
#